data_AF-A0A847SYE1-F1
#
_entry.id   AF-A0A847SYE1-F1
#
_cell.length_a   1.000
_cell.length_b   1.000
_cell.length_c   1.000
_cell.angle_alpha   90.00
_cell.angle_beta   90.00
_cell.angle_gamma   90.00
#
_symmetry.space_group_name_H-M   'P 1'
#
loop_
_entity.id
_entity.type
_entity.pdbx_description
1 polymer ?
#
loop_
_entity_poly.entity_id
_entity_poly.type
_entity_poly.pdbx_seq_one_letter_code
_entity_poly.pdbx_strand_id
1 'polypeptide(L)'
;MKARILLTSLLCISMGGMAQSVADDDPVYVLDSVVVTQTAIGQVTPDRIGVITIAKGAKAILKYGNQAANGVVYIETKPFARQRVNVLLSSQSSAYDSLLHKYGNDSSFYFIVNGTPVTPVNETGFMTLDRKTFRSLQVISEAVLQDKYRIMDKKAGVIITSTED
;
A
#
# COMPACT_ATOMS: atom_id res chain seq x y z
N MET A 1 -10.24 -38.02 -55.36
CA MET A 1 -9.29 -38.08 -54.23
C MET A 1 -9.89 -37.26 -53.09
N LYS A 2 -10.22 -37.88 -51.95
CA LYS A 2 -10.91 -37.23 -50.81
C LYS A 2 -9.86 -36.86 -49.75
N ALA A 3 -9.66 -35.57 -49.48
CA ALA A 3 -8.79 -35.09 -48.42
C ALA A 3 -9.55 -35.11 -47.08
N ARG A 4 -8.97 -35.76 -46.07
CA ARG A 4 -9.43 -35.72 -44.67
C ARG A 4 -8.60 -34.67 -43.93
N ILE A 5 -9.24 -33.62 -43.45
CA ILE A 5 -8.63 -32.63 -42.55
C ILE A 5 -8.88 -33.12 -41.13
N LEU A 6 -7.81 -33.45 -40.41
CA LEU A 6 -7.82 -33.83 -39.00
C LEU A 6 -7.67 -32.55 -38.16
N LEU A 7 -8.72 -32.16 -37.43
CA LEU A 7 -8.70 -31.00 -36.55
C LEU A 7 -8.18 -31.43 -35.16
N THR A 8 -6.89 -31.29 -34.91
CA THR A 8 -6.30 -31.51 -33.58
C THR A 8 -6.52 -30.28 -32.71
N SER A 9 -7.46 -30.37 -31.78
CA SER A 9 -7.70 -29.37 -30.73
C SER A 9 -6.54 -29.35 -29.74
N LEU A 10 -5.79 -28.25 -29.70
CA LEU A 10 -4.75 -27.99 -28.72
C LEU A 10 -5.40 -27.54 -27.40
N LEU A 11 -5.41 -28.41 -26.40
CA LEU A 11 -5.89 -28.10 -25.06
C LEU A 11 -4.78 -27.34 -24.31
N CYS A 12 -4.91 -26.01 -24.20
CA CYS A 12 -4.04 -25.19 -23.35
C CYS A 12 -4.32 -25.51 -21.88
N ILE A 13 -3.44 -26.29 -21.25
CA ILE A 13 -3.45 -26.49 -19.80
C ILE A 13 -2.98 -25.16 -19.16
N SER A 14 -3.93 -24.39 -18.67
CA SER A 14 -3.65 -23.23 -17.81
C SER A 14 -2.93 -23.71 -16.55
N MET A 15 -1.74 -23.16 -16.29
CA MET A 15 -1.03 -23.32 -15.02
C MET A 15 -2.00 -22.98 -13.88
N GLY A 16 -2.28 -23.95 -13.02
CA GLY A 16 -3.10 -23.75 -11.84
C GLY A 16 -2.50 -22.68 -10.94
N GLY A 17 -3.20 -21.57 -10.77
CA GLY A 17 -3.01 -20.72 -9.61
C GLY A 17 -3.27 -21.57 -8.36
N MET A 18 -2.28 -21.64 -7.47
CA MET A 18 -2.40 -22.34 -6.20
C MET A 18 -3.44 -21.59 -5.34
N ALA A 19 -4.71 -22.00 -5.46
CA ALA A 19 -5.77 -21.55 -4.58
C ALA A 19 -5.52 -22.07 -3.16
N GLN A 20 -5.74 -21.22 -2.16
CA GLN A 20 -5.65 -21.57 -0.74
C GLN A 20 -6.56 -22.77 -0.43
N SER A 21 -6.01 -23.81 0.20
CA SER A 21 -6.82 -24.86 0.81
C SER A 21 -7.51 -24.26 2.04
N VAL A 22 -8.82 -24.19 2.00
CA VAL A 22 -9.67 -23.63 3.05
C VAL A 22 -9.62 -24.57 4.27
N ALA A 23 -8.85 -24.20 5.31
CA ALA A 23 -9.17 -24.63 6.66
C ALA A 23 -10.30 -23.73 7.16
N ASP A 24 -11.33 -24.31 7.78
CA ASP A 24 -12.65 -23.69 8.00
C ASP A 24 -12.63 -22.40 8.87
N ASP A 25 -11.53 -22.16 9.59
CA ASP A 25 -11.37 -21.04 10.55
C ASP A 25 -10.36 -19.96 10.14
N ASP A 26 -9.62 -20.13 9.02
CA ASP A 26 -8.62 -19.14 8.63
C ASP A 26 -9.26 -17.88 8.01
N PRO A 27 -8.73 -16.67 8.28
CA PRO A 27 -9.12 -15.48 7.54
C PRO A 27 -8.54 -15.49 6.13
N VAL A 28 -9.07 -14.61 5.27
CA VAL A 28 -8.44 -14.32 3.97
C VAL A 28 -7.23 -13.42 4.19
N TYR A 29 -6.06 -13.83 3.71
CA TYR A 29 -4.86 -12.99 3.74
C TYR A 29 -4.69 -12.25 2.42
N VAL A 30 -4.41 -10.95 2.52
CA VAL A 30 -4.13 -10.08 1.37
C VAL A 30 -2.80 -9.39 1.62
N LEU A 31 -1.78 -9.68 0.82
CA LEU A 31 -0.46 -9.04 0.86
C LEU A 31 -0.32 -8.12 -0.34
N ASP A 32 -0.06 -6.83 -0.11
CA ASP A 32 0.17 -5.84 -1.18
C ASP A 32 -0.93 -5.87 -2.26
N SER A 33 -2.19 -5.94 -1.80
CA SER A 33 -3.42 -6.07 -2.60
C SER A 33 -3.64 -7.39 -3.35
N VAL A 34 -2.82 -8.42 -3.10
CA VAL A 34 -2.95 -9.76 -3.70
C VAL A 34 -3.39 -10.77 -2.63
N VAL A 35 -4.38 -11.62 -2.94
CA VAL A 35 -4.78 -12.72 -2.05
C VAL A 35 -3.67 -13.77 -2.01
N VAL A 36 -3.25 -14.19 -0.81
CA VAL A 36 -2.12 -15.10 -0.62
C VAL A 36 -2.43 -16.17 0.43
N THR A 37 -1.64 -17.23 0.46
CA THR A 37 -1.74 -18.29 1.47
C THR A 37 -1.08 -17.87 2.78
N GLN A 38 -1.46 -18.52 3.89
CA GLN A 38 -0.81 -18.29 5.18
C GLN A 38 0.70 -18.59 5.14
N THR A 39 1.13 -19.60 4.38
CA THR A 39 2.55 -19.91 4.17
C THR A 39 3.31 -18.73 3.55
N ALA A 40 2.72 -18.02 2.59
CA ALA A 40 3.33 -16.85 1.99
C ALA A 40 3.46 -15.69 2.99
N ILE A 41 2.49 -15.53 3.89
CA ILE A 41 2.58 -14.55 4.98
C ILE A 41 3.70 -14.91 5.96
N GLY A 42 3.88 -16.19 6.29
CA GLY A 42 4.97 -16.65 7.16
C GLY A 42 6.38 -16.36 6.62
N GLN A 43 6.52 -16.01 5.34
CA GLN A 43 7.79 -15.60 4.72
C GLN A 43 8.05 -14.09 4.81
N VAL A 44 7.05 -13.29 5.23
CA VAL A 44 7.20 -11.84 5.40
C VAL A 44 7.74 -11.55 6.80
N THR A 45 8.96 -11.02 6.86
CA THR A 45 9.57 -10.66 8.15
C THR A 45 8.90 -9.41 8.74
N PRO A 46 8.76 -9.33 10.09
CA PRO A 46 8.02 -8.24 10.73
C PRO A 46 8.54 -6.83 10.41
N ASP A 47 9.86 -6.68 10.20
CA ASP A 47 10.52 -5.41 9.87
C ASP A 47 10.12 -4.86 8.48
N ARG A 48 9.60 -5.71 7.59
CA ARG A 48 9.12 -5.33 6.26
C ARG A 48 7.64 -4.94 6.24
N ILE A 49 6.90 -5.23 7.30
CA ILE A 49 5.49 -4.86 7.42
C ILE A 49 5.38 -3.36 7.70
N GLY A 50 4.57 -2.66 6.92
CA GLY A 50 4.23 -1.26 7.15
C GLY A 50 2.89 -1.12 7.87
N VAL A 51 1.84 -1.75 7.34
CA VAL A 51 0.47 -1.63 7.87
C VAL A 51 -0.20 -2.99 7.88
N ILE A 52 -0.95 -3.27 8.95
CA ILE A 52 -1.90 -4.37 9.01
C ILE A 52 -3.29 -3.79 9.23
N THR A 53 -4.25 -4.15 8.38
CA THR A 53 -5.66 -3.76 8.54
C THR A 53 -6.53 -5.01 8.59
N ILE A 54 -7.43 -5.08 9.57
CA ILE A 54 -8.37 -6.20 9.71
C ILE A 54 -9.76 -5.71 9.30
N ALA A 55 -10.36 -6.36 8.29
CA ALA A 55 -11.73 -6.09 7.88
C ALA A 55 -12.65 -7.28 8.19
N LYS A 56 -13.87 -6.99 8.63
CA LYS A 56 -14.88 -8.00 9.00
C LYS A 56 -16.26 -7.63 8.47
N GLY A 57 -17.17 -8.61 8.49
CA GLY A 57 -18.59 -8.42 8.20
C GLY A 57 -18.93 -8.39 6.71
N ALA A 58 -20.13 -7.92 6.40
CA ALA A 58 -20.76 -8.09 5.09
C ALA A 58 -19.92 -7.56 3.91
N LYS A 59 -19.19 -6.44 4.07
CA LYS A 59 -18.34 -5.88 3.00
C LYS A 59 -17.16 -6.80 2.64
N ALA A 60 -16.60 -7.49 3.62
CA ALA A 60 -15.51 -8.43 3.41
C ALA A 60 -16.01 -9.69 2.67
N ILE A 61 -17.14 -10.24 3.12
CA ILE A 61 -17.81 -11.39 2.50
C ILE A 61 -18.24 -11.06 1.06
N LEU A 62 -18.78 -9.86 0.81
CA LEU A 62 -19.18 -9.44 -0.53
C LEU A 62 -17.99 -9.41 -1.50
N LYS A 63 -16.79 -9.07 -1.02
CA LYS A 63 -15.58 -8.95 -1.85
C LYS A 63 -14.84 -10.28 -2.04
N TYR A 64 -14.77 -11.13 -1.02
CA TYR A 64 -13.94 -12.34 -1.02
C TYR A 64 -14.72 -13.66 -0.86
N GLY A 65 -16.04 -13.61 -0.72
CA GLY A 65 -16.91 -14.77 -0.53
C GLY A 65 -16.94 -15.29 0.90
N ASN A 66 -17.52 -16.49 1.07
CA ASN A 66 -17.78 -17.09 2.39
C ASN A 66 -16.52 -17.30 3.24
N GLN A 67 -15.36 -17.53 2.62
CA GLN A 67 -14.05 -17.61 3.31
C GLN A 67 -13.71 -16.35 4.12
N ALA A 68 -14.25 -15.18 3.77
CA ALA A 68 -14.07 -13.96 4.55
C ALA A 68 -15.05 -13.83 5.73
N ALA A 69 -15.85 -14.86 6.04
CA ALA A 69 -16.65 -14.90 7.26
C ALA A 69 -15.78 -14.78 8.52
N ASN A 70 -14.57 -15.34 8.47
CA ASN A 70 -13.56 -15.23 9.55
C ASN A 70 -12.78 -13.90 9.50
N GLY A 71 -13.08 -13.05 8.51
CA GLY A 71 -12.43 -11.75 8.29
C GLY A 71 -11.36 -11.78 7.20
N VAL A 72 -10.79 -10.61 6.96
CA VAL A 72 -9.72 -10.38 5.98
C VAL A 72 -8.59 -9.64 6.69
N VAL A 73 -7.37 -10.16 6.57
CA VAL A 73 -6.15 -9.52 7.07
C VAL A 73 -5.40 -8.94 5.87
N TYR A 74 -5.43 -7.62 5.74
CA TYR A 74 -4.63 -6.89 4.77
C TYR A 74 -3.27 -6.56 5.39
N ILE A 75 -2.22 -6.88 4.66
CA ILE A 75 -0.84 -6.60 5.03
C ILE A 75 -0.25 -5.80 3.88
N GLU A 76 0.26 -4.63 4.20
CA GLU A 76 1.05 -3.82 3.28
C GLU A 76 2.49 -3.82 3.73
N THR A 77 3.40 -4.15 2.81
CA THR A 77 4.83 -3.96 3.02
C THR A 77 5.17 -2.47 3.05
N LYS A 78 6.26 -2.09 3.72
CA LYS A 78 6.70 -0.68 3.79
C LYS A 78 6.81 -0.01 2.41
N PRO A 79 7.42 -0.63 1.37
CA PRO A 79 7.46 -0.05 0.03
C PRO A 79 6.07 0.14 -0.58
N PHE A 80 5.17 -0.84 -0.39
CA PHE A 80 3.81 -0.78 -0.92
C PHE A 80 3.00 0.33 -0.26
N ALA A 81 3.01 0.40 1.07
CA ALA A 81 2.34 1.46 1.83
C ALA A 81 2.88 2.84 1.44
N ARG A 82 4.21 3.00 1.33
CA ARG A 82 4.84 4.26 0.90
C ARG A 82 4.41 4.66 -0.51
N GLN A 83 4.37 3.72 -1.45
CA GLN A 83 3.88 3.99 -2.80
C GLN A 83 2.40 4.41 -2.81
N ARG A 84 1.54 3.71 -2.05
CA ARG A 84 0.12 4.06 -1.90
C ARG A 84 -0.04 5.48 -1.37
N VAL A 85 0.74 5.86 -0.36
CA VAL A 85 0.70 7.22 0.21
C VAL A 85 1.19 8.25 -0.81
N ASN A 86 2.29 8.00 -1.52
CA ASN A 86 2.75 8.91 -2.58
C ASN A 86 1.68 9.15 -3.66
N VAL A 87 0.97 8.08 -4.08
CA VAL A 87 -0.17 8.19 -5.01
C VAL A 87 -1.31 9.02 -4.42
N LEU A 88 -1.65 8.81 -3.14
CA LEU A 88 -2.63 9.64 -2.43
C LEU A 88 -2.22 11.11 -2.48
N LEU A 89 -1.02 11.45 -2.01
CA LEU A 89 -0.54 12.82 -1.89
C LEU A 89 -0.43 13.53 -3.26
N SER A 90 0.06 12.84 -4.30
CA SER A 90 0.05 13.35 -5.68
C SER A 90 -1.37 13.68 -6.15
N SER A 91 -2.35 12.83 -5.83
CA SER A 91 -3.75 13.10 -6.19
C SER A 91 -4.38 14.28 -5.42
N GLN A 92 -3.78 14.70 -4.30
CA GLN A 92 -4.27 15.79 -3.46
C GLN A 92 -3.51 17.11 -3.67
N SER A 93 -2.32 17.09 -4.30
CA SER A 93 -1.49 18.28 -4.47
C SER A 93 -0.62 18.20 -5.72
N SER A 94 -0.89 19.10 -6.68
CA SER A 94 -0.05 19.27 -7.88
C SER A 94 1.38 19.70 -7.55
N ALA A 95 1.57 20.46 -6.46
CA ALA A 95 2.89 20.86 -5.98
C ALA A 95 3.69 19.65 -5.50
N TYR A 96 3.07 18.75 -4.73
CA TYR A 96 3.69 17.49 -4.31
C TYR A 96 3.99 16.59 -5.51
N ASP A 97 3.03 16.45 -6.43
CA ASP A 97 3.19 15.63 -7.62
C ASP A 97 4.39 16.09 -8.49
N SER A 98 4.49 17.40 -8.70
CA SER A 98 5.61 18.02 -9.42
C SER A 98 6.96 17.76 -8.73
N LEU A 99 7.00 17.80 -7.39
CA LEU A 99 8.21 17.47 -6.64
C LEU A 99 8.57 16.00 -6.80
N LEU A 100 7.62 15.08 -6.62
CA LEU A 100 7.87 13.65 -6.73
C LEU A 100 8.40 13.30 -8.13
N HIS A 101 7.83 13.90 -9.18
CA HIS A 101 8.33 13.76 -10.55
C HIS A 101 9.76 14.30 -10.72
N LYS A 102 10.04 15.49 -10.17
CA LYS A 102 11.37 16.13 -10.25
C LYS A 102 12.48 15.30 -9.59
N TYR A 103 12.20 14.69 -8.45
CA TYR A 103 13.21 13.95 -7.68
C TYR A 103 13.15 12.42 -7.89
N GLY A 104 12.13 11.92 -8.59
CA GLY A 104 11.92 10.50 -8.90
C GLY A 104 11.40 9.65 -7.72
N ASN A 105 11.66 10.08 -6.49
CA ASN A 105 11.12 9.49 -5.26
C ASN A 105 11.12 10.54 -4.13
N ASP A 106 10.61 10.14 -2.97
CA ASP A 106 10.42 11.03 -1.81
C ASP A 106 11.56 10.97 -0.78
N SER A 107 12.68 10.29 -1.05
CA SER A 107 13.81 10.17 -0.11
C SER A 107 14.45 11.53 0.22
N SER A 108 14.28 12.51 -0.67
CA SER A 108 14.76 13.88 -0.45
C SER A 108 13.76 14.76 0.31
N PHE A 109 12.60 14.24 0.70
CA PHE A 109 11.54 15.00 1.35
C PHE A 109 11.52 14.79 2.86
N TYR A 110 11.12 15.83 3.58
CA TYR A 110 10.89 15.78 5.02
C TYR A 110 9.39 15.80 5.30
N PHE A 111 8.86 14.75 5.90
CA PHE A 111 7.42 14.64 6.18
C PHE A 111 7.10 14.97 7.63
N ILE A 112 6.01 15.70 7.83
CA ILE A 112 5.42 15.98 9.13
C ILE A 112 3.94 15.63 9.05
N VAL A 113 3.48 14.67 9.85
CA VAL A 113 2.08 14.26 9.92
C VAL A 113 1.53 14.65 11.27
N ASN A 114 0.46 15.45 11.29
CA ASN A 114 -0.18 15.92 12.53
C ASN A 114 0.83 16.56 13.52
N GLY A 115 1.77 17.34 12.99
CA GLY A 115 2.84 17.98 13.78
C GLY A 115 4.00 17.06 14.17
N THR A 116 3.90 15.75 13.94
CA THR A 116 4.95 14.77 14.26
C THR A 116 5.82 14.50 13.04
N PRO A 117 7.15 14.67 13.13
CA PRO A 117 8.07 14.26 12.08
C PRO A 117 8.01 12.77 11.78
N VAL A 118 8.01 12.41 10.50
CA VAL A 118 8.16 11.03 10.05
C VAL A 118 9.64 10.68 10.06
N THR A 119 10.01 9.62 10.76
CA THR A 119 11.40 9.17 10.89
C THR A 119 11.47 7.66 10.62
N PRO A 120 12.66 7.09 10.35
CA PRO A 120 12.78 5.63 10.12
C PRO A 120 12.27 4.75 11.27
N VAL A 121 12.16 5.31 12.49
CA VAL A 121 11.62 4.61 13.67
C VAL A 121 10.17 4.98 13.99
N ASN A 122 9.62 5.98 13.32
CA ASN A 122 8.23 6.42 13.48
C ASN A 122 7.64 6.74 12.09
N GLU A 123 7.27 5.68 11.38
CA GLU A 123 6.68 5.75 10.03
C GLU A 123 5.15 5.53 10.05
N THR A 124 4.59 5.08 11.18
CA THR A 124 3.20 4.64 11.30
C THR A 124 2.22 5.71 10.83
N GLY A 125 2.30 6.93 11.35
CA GLY A 125 1.37 8.01 10.98
C GLY A 125 1.43 8.38 9.50
N PHE A 126 2.56 8.16 8.83
CA PHE A 126 2.66 8.32 7.38
C PHE A 126 2.03 7.14 6.63
N MET A 127 2.36 5.91 7.05
CA MET A 127 1.91 4.69 6.39
C MET A 127 0.40 4.47 6.53
N THR A 128 -0.23 4.92 7.62
CA THR A 128 -1.68 4.78 7.84
C THR A 128 -2.51 5.86 7.15
N LEU A 129 -1.90 6.83 6.46
CA LEU A 129 -2.65 7.86 5.74
C LEU A 129 -3.64 7.24 4.77
N ASP A 130 -4.93 7.54 4.98
CA ASP A 130 -6.03 7.10 4.14
C ASP A 130 -6.72 8.30 3.48
N ARG A 131 -7.29 8.06 2.29
CA ARG A 131 -8.03 9.08 1.55
C ARG A 131 -9.20 9.68 2.35
N LYS A 132 -9.85 8.88 3.22
CA LYS A 132 -11.01 9.32 4.01
C LYS A 132 -10.62 10.17 5.21
N THR A 133 -9.44 9.94 5.77
CA THR A 133 -8.96 10.66 6.96
C THR A 133 -8.05 11.83 6.63
N PHE A 134 -7.50 11.88 5.42
CA PHE A 134 -6.77 13.03 4.89
C PHE A 134 -7.57 14.34 4.99
N ARG A 135 -6.91 15.42 5.40
CA ARG A 135 -7.52 16.77 5.53
C ARG A 135 -6.78 17.81 4.71
N SER A 136 -5.46 17.86 4.78
CA SER A 136 -4.67 18.84 4.03
C SER A 136 -3.23 18.40 3.83
N LEU A 137 -2.60 19.00 2.81
CA LEU A 137 -1.19 18.87 2.50
C LEU A 137 -0.63 20.26 2.15
N GLN A 138 0.47 20.64 2.78
CA GLN A 138 1.25 21.81 2.45
C GLN A 138 2.69 21.41 2.11
N VAL A 139 3.17 21.86 0.95
CA VAL A 139 4.58 21.78 0.58
C VAL A 139 5.30 23.03 1.07
N ILE A 140 6.45 22.87 1.72
CA ILE A 140 7.34 23.95 2.13
C ILE A 140 8.71 23.79 1.47
N SER A 141 9.40 24.91 1.23
CA SER A 141 10.69 24.93 0.55
C SER A 141 11.84 24.45 1.43
N GLU A 142 12.96 24.08 0.80
CA GLU A 142 14.23 23.81 1.47
C GLU A 142 14.64 24.95 2.42
N ALA A 143 14.50 26.21 2.01
CA ALA A 143 14.82 27.35 2.87
C ALA A 143 13.98 27.40 4.15
N VAL A 144 12.67 27.08 4.07
CA VAL A 144 11.79 27.03 5.25
C VAL A 144 12.17 25.86 6.16
N LEU A 145 12.55 24.71 5.60
CA LEU A 145 13.07 23.58 6.37
C LEU A 145 14.32 23.95 7.16
N GLN A 146 15.26 24.63 6.51
CA GLN A 146 16.52 25.04 7.11
C GLN A 146 16.31 26.08 8.22
N ASP A 147 15.50 27.11 7.97
CA ASP A 147 15.29 28.20 8.93
C ASP A 147 14.44 27.77 10.14
N LYS A 148 13.26 27.18 9.88
CA LYS A 148 12.26 26.88 10.91
C LYS A 148 12.46 25.54 11.58
N TYR A 149 12.88 24.52 10.83
CA TYR A 149 12.97 23.13 11.31
C TYR A 149 14.41 22.67 11.52
N ARG A 150 15.41 23.47 11.11
CA ARG A 150 16.84 23.12 11.17
C ARG A 150 17.18 21.81 10.44
N ILE A 151 16.42 21.51 9.37
CA ILE A 151 16.65 20.35 8.51
C ILE A 151 17.44 20.80 7.28
N MET A 152 18.68 20.32 7.17
CA MET A 152 19.65 20.79 6.16
C MET A 152 19.85 19.82 5.00
N ASP A 153 19.41 18.56 5.15
CA ASP A 153 19.68 17.44 4.25
C ASP A 153 18.47 17.04 3.38
N LYS A 154 17.45 17.90 3.32
CA LYS A 154 16.20 17.66 2.59
C LYS A 154 15.87 18.81 1.66
N LYS A 155 15.20 18.49 0.55
CA LYS A 155 14.93 19.39 -0.57
C LYS A 155 13.53 19.99 -0.57
N ALA A 156 12.62 19.39 0.17
CA ALA A 156 11.27 19.91 0.38
C ALA A 156 10.69 19.35 1.67
N GLY A 157 9.84 20.13 2.33
CA GLY A 157 9.02 19.65 3.44
C GLY A 157 7.59 19.41 3.00
N VAL A 158 6.94 18.40 3.56
CA VAL A 158 5.55 18.02 3.29
C VAL A 158 4.83 17.89 4.62
N ILE A 159 3.97 18.86 4.90
CA ILE A 159 3.16 18.91 6.12
C ILE A 159 1.77 18.37 5.79
N ILE A 160 1.35 17.34 6.52
CA ILE A 160 0.11 16.61 6.30
C ILE A 160 -0.75 16.70 7.56
N THR A 161 -2.04 16.96 7.38
CA THR A 161 -3.04 16.83 8.43
C THR A 161 -4.01 15.71 8.08
N SER A 162 -4.26 14.83 9.03
CA SER A 162 -5.19 13.70 8.95
C SER A 162 -5.95 13.55 10.26
N THR A 163 -7.18 13.02 10.21
CA THR A 163 -7.92 12.59 11.41
C THR A 163 -7.72 11.11 11.71
N GLU A 164 -6.71 10.48 11.13
CA GLU A 164 -6.24 9.18 11.61
C GLU A 164 -5.63 9.41 13.00
N ASP A 165 -6.03 8.57 13.96
CA ASP A 165 -5.55 8.62 15.35
C ASP A 165 -4.13 8.05 15.51
#